data_AF-A0A355A2L6-F1
#
_entry.id   AF-A0A355A2L6-F1
#
_cell.length_a   1.000
_cell.length_b   1.000
_cell.length_c   1.000
_cell.angle_alpha   90.00
_cell.angle_beta   90.00
_cell.angle_gamma   90.00
#
_symmetry.space_group_name_H-M   'P 1'
#
loop_
_entity.id
_entity.type
_entity.pdbx_description
1 polymer ?
#
loop_
_entity_poly.entity_id
_entity_poly.type
_entity_poly.pdbx_seq_one_letter_code
_entity_poly.pdbx_strand_id
1 'polypeptide(L)'
;MRKNKKSKLDKIMDSIKQQEESGIVKNKLQNRVLNKFFNNKLALIGLVVFTFIVLATIFAPLICRYHPGKIDVINALQPPSAKH
;
A
#
# COMPACT_ATOMS: atom_id res chain seq x y z
N MET A 1 42.92 38.52 -29.20
CA MET A 1 41.84 37.56 -28.87
C MET A 1 42.02 37.05 -27.45
N ARG A 2 41.15 37.44 -26.50
CA ARG A 2 41.25 37.03 -25.09
C ARG A 2 40.59 35.66 -24.94
N LYS A 3 41.38 34.61 -24.69
CA LYS A 3 40.86 33.26 -24.41
C LYS A 3 40.09 33.31 -23.09
N ASN A 4 38.77 33.35 -23.17
CA ASN A 4 37.90 33.37 -22.01
C ASN A 4 37.94 31.98 -21.36
N LYS A 5 38.52 31.87 -20.16
CA LYS A 5 38.52 30.62 -19.40
C LYS A 5 37.11 30.43 -18.87
N LYS A 6 36.49 29.28 -19.20
CA LYS A 6 35.20 28.90 -18.61
C LYS A 6 35.27 29.01 -17.09
N SER A 7 34.32 29.75 -16.52
CA SER A 7 34.18 29.96 -15.08
C SER A 7 33.84 28.64 -14.40
N LYS A 8 34.11 28.56 -13.09
CA LYS A 8 33.65 27.43 -12.26
C LYS A 8 32.14 27.26 -12.36
N LEU A 9 31.39 28.35 -12.51
CA LEU A 9 29.95 28.35 -12.67
C LEU A 9 29.51 27.68 -13.98
N ASP A 10 30.23 27.92 -15.08
CA ASP A 10 29.91 27.34 -16.38
C ASP A 10 30.03 25.82 -16.35
N LYS A 11 31.05 25.30 -15.64
CA LYS A 11 31.22 23.84 -15.45
C LYS A 11 30.11 23.21 -14.62
N ILE A 12 29.62 23.93 -13.60
CA ILE A 12 28.50 23.47 -12.77
C ILE A 12 27.23 23.45 -13.62
N MET A 13 26.99 24.49 -14.41
CA MET A 13 25.82 24.59 -15.29
C MET A 13 25.83 23.49 -16.37
N ASP A 14 26.98 23.26 -17.01
CA ASP A 14 27.17 22.16 -17.97
C ASP A 14 26.89 20.79 -17.30
N SER A 15 27.34 20.59 -16.05
CA SER A 15 27.11 19.33 -15.32
C SER A 15 25.64 19.10 -14.95
N ILE A 16 24.88 20.15 -14.62
CA ILE A 16 23.45 20.03 -14.29
C ILE A 16 22.67 19.69 -15.56
N LYS A 17 22.96 20.39 -16.66
CA LYS A 17 22.30 20.17 -17.95
C LYS A 17 22.54 18.76 -18.50
N GLN A 18 23.76 18.22 -18.34
CA GLN A 18 24.08 16.83 -18.67
C GLN A 18 23.31 15.81 -17.81
N GLN A 19 23.10 16.11 -16.52
CA GLN A 19 22.29 15.27 -15.64
C GLN A 19 20.80 15.29 -16.04
N GLU A 20 20.29 16.43 -16.49
CA GLU A 20 18.93 16.55 -17.04
C GLU A 20 18.77 15.83 -18.39
N GLU A 21 19.71 16.04 -19.33
CA GLU A 21 19.71 15.40 -20.66
C GLU A 21 19.87 13.87 -20.59
N SER A 22 20.61 13.35 -19.61
CA SER A 22 20.73 11.90 -19.38
C SER A 22 19.45 11.27 -18.82
N GLY A 23 18.42 12.05 -18.49
CA GLY A 23 17.11 11.55 -18.08
C GLY A 23 17.11 10.79 -16.74
N ILE A 24 18.21 10.89 -15.97
CA ILE A 24 18.37 10.24 -14.66
C ILE A 24 17.86 11.14 -13.53
N VAL A 25 17.76 12.46 -13.76
CA VAL A 25 16.97 13.37 -12.92
C VAL A 25 15.47 13.20 -13.22
N LYS A 26 15.02 11.94 -13.35
CA LYS A 26 13.68 11.61 -12.91
C LYS A 26 13.70 11.98 -11.44
N ASN A 27 12.95 13.02 -11.09
CA ASN A 27 12.54 13.23 -9.71
C ASN A 27 12.15 11.85 -9.20
N LYS A 28 13.03 11.25 -8.42
CA LYS A 28 12.82 9.94 -7.86
C LYS A 28 11.88 10.20 -6.71
N LEU A 29 10.66 10.59 -7.06
CA LEU A 29 9.44 10.44 -6.30
C LEU A 29 9.15 8.94 -6.20
N GLN A 30 10.19 8.11 -6.02
CA GLN A 30 10.09 6.90 -5.25
C GLN A 30 9.28 7.28 -4.04
N ASN A 31 8.11 6.69 -3.95
CA ASN A 31 7.06 7.08 -3.04
C ASN A 31 7.65 7.09 -1.62
N ARG A 32 8.17 8.24 -1.19
CA ARG A 32 8.80 8.40 0.12
C ARG A 32 7.81 7.99 1.21
N VAL A 33 6.52 8.17 0.90
CA VAL A 33 5.37 7.68 1.65
C VAL A 33 5.33 6.16 1.74
N LEU A 34 5.42 5.42 0.64
CA LEU A 34 5.45 3.94 0.67
C LEU A 34 6.68 3.43 1.44
N ASN A 35 7.86 3.99 1.16
CA ASN A 35 9.08 3.60 1.88
C ASN A 35 8.94 3.88 3.39
N LYS A 36 8.34 5.00 3.81
CA LYS A 36 8.05 5.26 5.24
C LYS A 36 6.99 4.34 5.82
N PHE A 37 5.96 4.01 5.05
CA PHE A 37 4.86 3.15 5.49
C PHE A 37 5.36 1.74 5.81
N PHE A 38 6.15 1.13 4.93
CA PHE A 38 6.72 -0.20 5.17
C PHE A 38 7.80 -0.23 6.26
N ASN A 39 8.49 0.89 6.50
CA ASN A 39 9.46 1.00 7.61
C ASN A 39 8.78 1.15 8.99
N ASN A 40 7.48 1.46 9.04
CA ASN A 40 6.76 1.56 10.29
C ASN A 40 6.21 0.19 10.71
N LYS A 41 6.76 -0.38 11.78
CA LYS A 41 6.32 -1.68 12.34
C LYS A 41 4.83 -1.67 12.72
N LEU A 42 4.29 -0.55 13.21
CA LEU A 42 2.87 -0.42 13.54
C LEU A 42 1.99 -0.50 12.29
N ALA A 43 2.39 0.19 11.22
CA ALA A 43 1.67 0.17 9.95
C ALA A 43 1.71 -1.23 9.31
N LEU A 44 2.85 -1.93 9.42
CA LEU A 44 2.99 -3.30 8.94
C LEU A 44 2.10 -4.28 9.72
N ILE A 45 2.02 -4.16 11.04
CA ILE A 45 1.12 -5.00 11.87
C ILE A 45 -0.34 -4.76 11.46
N GLY A 46 -0.76 -3.50 11.32
CA GLY A 46 -2.11 -3.17 10.85
C GLY A 46 -2.41 -3.74 9.47
N LEU A 47 -1.47 -3.64 8.54
CA LEU A 47 -1.58 -4.22 7.20
C LEU A 47 -1.76 -5.74 7.25
N VAL A 48 -0.99 -6.44 8.09
CA VAL A 48 -1.06 -7.89 8.25
C VAL A 48 -2.43 -8.30 8.79
N VAL A 49 -2.88 -7.69 9.88
CA VAL A 49 -4.19 -7.99 10.49
C VAL A 49 -5.33 -7.71 9.50
N PHE A 50 -5.30 -6.57 8.82
CA PHE A 50 -6.28 -6.23 7.80
C PHE A 50 -6.32 -7.25 6.67
N THR A 51 -5.15 -7.69 6.19
CA THR A 51 -5.04 -8.72 5.15
C THR A 51 -5.67 -10.03 5.63
N PHE A 52 -5.41 -10.45 6.87
CA PHE A 52 -6.04 -11.64 7.45
C PHE A 52 -7.56 -11.53 7.52
N ILE A 53 -8.09 -10.37 7.91
CA ILE A 53 -9.54 -10.13 7.94
C ILE A 53 -10.13 -10.23 6.53
N VAL A 54 -9.52 -9.58 5.54
CA VAL A 54 -9.98 -9.62 4.14
C VAL A 54 -9.98 -11.06 3.64
N LEU A 55 -8.91 -11.82 3.88
CA LEU A 55 -8.85 -13.24 3.54
C LEU A 55 -9.95 -14.04 4.25
N ALA A 56 -10.14 -13.83 5.55
CA ALA A 56 -11.21 -14.48 6.32
C ALA A 56 -12.60 -14.12 5.79
N THR A 57 -12.78 -12.92 5.23
CA THR A 57 -14.04 -12.48 4.61
C THR A 57 -14.27 -13.16 3.26
N ILE A 58 -13.22 -13.32 2.45
CA ILE A 58 -13.28 -14.03 1.16
C ILE A 58 -13.57 -15.52 1.39
N PHE A 59 -12.98 -16.12 2.42
CA PHE A 59 -13.23 -17.50 2.82
C PHE A 59 -14.40 -17.66 3.81
N ALA A 60 -15.07 -16.57 4.19
CA ALA A 60 -16.22 -16.59 5.08
C ALA A 60 -17.33 -17.56 4.63
N PRO A 61 -17.71 -17.65 3.33
CA PRO A 61 -18.73 -18.63 2.92
C PRO A 61 -18.29 -20.10 3.07
N LEU A 62 -16.98 -20.38 3.20
CA LEU A 62 -16.49 -21.74 3.49
C LEU A 62 -16.50 -22.06 4.98
N ILE A 63 -16.25 -21.08 5.85
CA ILE A 63 -16.11 -21.29 7.30
C ILE A 63 -17.46 -21.09 8.03
N CYS A 64 -18.27 -20.12 7.58
CA CYS A 64 -19.57 -19.82 8.16
C CYS A 64 -20.68 -20.52 7.35
N ARG A 65 -21.14 -21.66 7.87
CA ARG A 65 -22.31 -22.39 7.34
C ARG A 65 -23.63 -21.64 7.55
N TYR A 66 -23.63 -20.68 8.47
CA TYR A 66 -24.76 -19.78 8.73
C TYR A 66 -24.50 -18.42 8.09
N HIS A 67 -25.24 -18.14 7.01
CA HIS A 67 -25.25 -16.84 6.38
C HIS A 67 -26.03 -15.88 7.30
N PRO A 68 -25.44 -14.77 7.79
CA PRO A 68 -26.11 -13.87 8.75
C PRO A 68 -27.36 -13.17 8.20
N GLY A 69 -27.66 -13.32 6.90
CA GLY A 69 -28.88 -12.82 6.25
C GLY A 69 -30.03 -13.82 6.21
N LYS A 70 -29.82 -15.08 6.63
CA LYS A 70 -30.89 -16.08 6.75
C LYS A 70 -31.29 -16.20 8.22
N ILE A 71 -32.13 -15.28 8.67
CA ILE A 71 -32.81 -15.41 9.95
C ILE A 71 -34.00 -16.34 9.71
N ASP A 72 -33.96 -17.56 10.24
CA ASP A 72 -35.08 -18.51 10.17
C ASP A 72 -36.19 -18.09 11.15
N VAL A 73 -36.98 -17.08 10.76
CA VAL A 73 -38.10 -16.55 11.56
C VAL A 73 -39.14 -17.62 11.91
N ILE A 74 -39.24 -18.69 11.11
CA ILE A 74 -40.16 -19.81 11.34
C ILE A 74 -39.67 -20.72 12.48
N ASN A 75 -38.35 -20.86 12.65
CA ASN A 75 -37.75 -21.70 13.70
C ASN A 75 -37.46 -20.92 14.98
N ALA A 76 -37.54 -19.58 14.96
CA ALA A 76 -37.34 -18.73 16.15
C ALA A 76 -38.37 -18.98 17.26
N LEU A 77 -39.55 -19.50 16.92
CA LEU A 77 -40.63 -19.83 17.85
C LEU A 77 -40.64 -21.33 18.23
N GLN A 78 -39.67 -22.12 17.78
CA GLN A 78 -39.59 -23.52 18.17
C GLN A 78 -39.06 -23.66 19.59
N PRO A 79 -39.66 -24.54 20.42
CA PRO A 79 -39.14 -24.85 21.74
C PRO A 79 -37.72 -25.45 21.61
N PRO A 80 -36.86 -25.27 22.63
CA PRO A 80 -35.46 -25.68 22.56
C PRO A 80 -35.35 -27.18 22.24
N SER A 81 -34.71 -27.52 21.13
CA SER A 81 -34.40 -28.90 20.75
C SER A 81 -32.91 -29.17 20.89
N ALA A 82 -32.54 -30.39 21.28
CA ALA A 82 -31.18 -30.84 21.56
C ALA A 82 -30.21 -30.83 20.34
N LYS A 83 -30.57 -30.19 19.23
CA LYS A 83 -29.75 -30.04 18.02
C LYS A 83 -29.23 -28.61 17.82
N HIS A 84 -29.55 -27.70 18.73
CA HIS A 84 -29.05 -26.32 18.77
C HIS A 84 -27.91 -26.15 19.77
#